data_AF-A0A6A8DCX8-F1
#
_entry.id   AF-A0A6A8DCX8-F1
#
_cell.length_a   1.000
_cell.length_b   1.000
_cell.length_c   1.000
_cell.angle_alpha   90.00
_cell.angle_beta   90.00
_cell.angle_gamma   90.00
#
_symmetry.space_group_name_H-M   'P 1'
#
loop_
_entity.id
_entity.type
_entity.pdbx_description
1 polymer ?
#
loop_
_entity_poly.entity_id
_entity_poly.type
_entity_poly.pdbx_seq_one_letter_code
_entity_poly.pdbx_strand_id
1 'polypeptide(L)'
;MKNKMSYYILLFIAFLLLSACNTPNDDMKNNIGPIMYDFKEPVVFPFDVNDISTEIDIQNPDYLHQFIFHYYNEETTQKIKYIVSKVLDEPKDNEVSKENKTEYKLANGKSAYYEENTTSQSIWWENENGFLARFVYYTNGNTSELGEFKLDVKELVELANQVQ
;
A
#
# COMPACT_ATOMS: atom_id res chain seq x y z
N MET A 1 -49.19 -51.96 -16.22
CA MET A 1 -48.02 -51.44 -16.97
C MET A 1 -47.87 -49.96 -16.64
N LYS A 2 -47.08 -49.62 -15.61
CA LYS A 2 -46.89 -48.22 -15.16
C LYS A 2 -45.44 -47.82 -15.35
N ASN A 3 -45.24 -46.64 -15.95
CA ASN A 3 -44.13 -45.70 -15.76
C ASN A 3 -42.67 -46.13 -15.97
N LYS A 4 -42.37 -47.09 -16.87
CA LYS A 4 -40.96 -47.27 -17.27
C LYS A 4 -40.41 -46.08 -18.07
N MET A 5 -41.22 -45.45 -18.92
CA MET A 5 -40.79 -44.34 -19.78
C MET A 5 -40.49 -43.05 -18.99
N SER A 6 -41.20 -42.81 -17.87
CA SER A 6 -40.95 -41.67 -16.97
C SER A 6 -39.63 -41.80 -16.21
N TYR A 7 -39.21 -43.03 -15.89
CA TYR A 7 -37.96 -43.28 -15.18
C TYR A 7 -36.73 -42.97 -16.04
N TYR A 8 -36.76 -43.33 -17.34
CA TYR A 8 -35.65 -43.05 -18.25
C TYR A 8 -35.50 -41.55 -18.54
N ILE A 9 -36.60 -40.79 -18.58
CA ILE A 9 -36.57 -39.33 -18.77
C ILE A 9 -35.98 -38.64 -17.53
N LEU A 10 -36.37 -39.07 -16.32
CA LEU A 10 -35.79 -38.59 -15.06
C LEU A 10 -34.30 -38.92 -14.94
N LEU A 11 -33.87 -40.10 -15.38
CA LEU A 11 -32.47 -40.53 -15.35
C LEU A 11 -31.61 -39.75 -16.36
N PHE A 12 -32.18 -39.36 -17.50
CA PHE A 12 -31.51 -38.55 -18.52
C PHE A 12 -31.35 -37.08 -18.08
N ILE A 13 -32.37 -36.51 -17.41
CA ILE A 13 -32.28 -35.16 -16.82
C ILE A 13 -31.26 -35.12 -15.68
N ALA A 14 -31.19 -36.19 -14.86
CA ALA A 14 -30.17 -36.30 -13.82
C ALA A 14 -28.74 -36.38 -14.38
N PHE A 15 -28.53 -37.05 -15.51
CA PHE A 15 -27.22 -37.10 -16.18
C PHE A 15 -26.80 -35.75 -16.78
N LEU A 16 -27.75 -35.00 -17.36
CA LEU A 16 -27.49 -33.66 -17.89
C LEU A 16 -27.13 -32.64 -16.79
N LEU A 17 -27.72 -32.76 -15.60
CA LEU A 17 -27.40 -31.90 -14.45
C LEU A 17 -26.01 -32.17 -13.86
N LEU A 18 -25.45 -33.37 -14.02
CA LEU A 18 -24.09 -33.71 -13.55
C LEU A 18 -22.99 -33.25 -14.50
N SER A 19 -23.32 -32.82 -15.72
CA SER A 19 -22.33 -32.48 -16.76
C SER A 19 -22.01 -30.98 -16.82
N ALA A 20 -22.67 -30.14 -15.99
CA ALA A 20 -22.56 -28.68 -16.01
C ALA A 20 -21.64 -28.08 -14.92
N CYS A 21 -20.91 -28.91 -14.17
CA CYS A 21 -19.86 -28.45 -13.26
C CYS A 21 -18.56 -29.15 -13.60
N ASN A 22 -17.90 -28.70 -14.67
CA ASN A 22 -16.47 -28.87 -14.86
C ASN A 22 -16.02 -27.90 -15.96
N THR A 23 -16.20 -26.61 -15.70
CA THR A 23 -15.19 -25.67 -16.16
C THR A 23 -13.94 -25.98 -15.34
N PRO A 24 -12.79 -26.32 -15.96
CA PRO A 24 -11.54 -26.12 -15.27
C PRO A 24 -11.44 -24.60 -15.11
N ASN A 25 -11.80 -24.11 -13.93
CA ASN A 25 -11.19 -22.87 -13.50
C ASN A 25 -9.71 -23.21 -13.47
N ASP A 26 -8.96 -22.65 -14.41
CA ASP A 26 -7.54 -22.42 -14.16
C ASP A 26 -7.54 -21.70 -12.82
N ASP A 27 -7.17 -22.43 -11.76
CA ASP A 27 -6.90 -21.87 -10.46
C ASP A 27 -5.73 -20.91 -10.69
N MET A 28 -6.07 -19.69 -11.09
CA MET A 28 -5.23 -18.53 -10.92
C MET A 28 -4.94 -18.57 -9.42
N LYS A 29 -3.72 -18.98 -9.10
CA LYS A 29 -3.22 -19.18 -7.76
C LYS A 29 -3.19 -17.80 -7.11
N ASN A 30 -4.36 -17.30 -6.71
CA ASN A 30 -4.54 -16.06 -6.00
C ASN A 30 -3.88 -16.26 -4.64
N ASN A 31 -2.58 -15.99 -4.58
CA ASN A 31 -1.80 -15.86 -3.35
C ASN A 31 -2.21 -14.60 -2.57
N ILE A 32 -3.48 -14.20 -2.63
CA ILE A 32 -4.04 -13.08 -1.86
C ILE A 32 -4.46 -13.65 -0.51
N GLY A 33 -3.50 -14.24 0.20
CA GLY A 33 -3.64 -14.53 1.62
C GLY A 33 -3.58 -13.21 2.41
N PRO A 34 -4.07 -13.18 3.67
CA PRO A 34 -3.94 -11.99 4.52
C PRO A 34 -2.47 -11.57 4.59
N ILE A 35 -2.21 -10.28 4.40
CA ILE A 35 -0.86 -9.72 4.59
C ILE A 35 -0.59 -9.74 6.10
N MET A 36 0.10 -10.79 6.53
CA MET A 36 0.65 -10.88 7.88
C MET A 36 2.04 -10.25 7.84
N TYR A 37 2.12 -8.97 8.19
CA TYR A 37 3.39 -8.26 8.22
C TYR A 37 3.41 -7.26 9.36
N ASP A 38 4.49 -7.31 10.14
CA ASP A 38 4.76 -6.36 11.22
C ASP A 38 5.60 -5.20 10.66
N PHE A 39 4.97 -4.04 10.50
CA PHE A 39 5.65 -2.83 10.03
C PHE A 39 6.44 -2.18 11.17
N LYS A 40 7.69 -1.82 10.92
CA LYS A 40 8.44 -0.93 11.79
C LYS A 40 7.87 0.49 11.65
N GLU A 41 7.59 1.13 12.76
CA GLU A 41 7.14 2.52 12.81
C GLU A 41 8.27 3.43 13.33
N PRO A 42 8.37 4.68 12.86
CA PRO A 42 9.33 5.64 13.40
C PRO A 42 8.94 6.03 14.84
N VAL A 43 9.95 6.33 15.65
CA VAL A 43 9.77 6.71 17.07
C VAL A 43 10.34 8.09 17.39
N VAL A 44 11.16 8.64 16.50
CA VAL A 44 11.69 10.00 16.58
C VAL A 44 11.16 10.80 15.40
N PHE A 45 10.45 11.88 15.69
CA PHE A 45 9.80 12.75 14.72
C PHE A 45 10.41 14.16 14.74
N PRO A 46 10.39 14.88 13.60
CA PRO A 46 10.90 16.26 13.53
C PRO A 46 9.94 17.31 14.13
N PHE A 47 8.82 16.87 14.70
CA PHE A 47 7.88 17.70 15.45
C PHE A 47 7.16 16.84 16.50
N ASP A 48 6.50 17.48 17.46
CA ASP A 48 5.74 16.80 18.50
C ASP A 48 4.51 16.10 17.89
N VAL A 49 4.39 14.79 18.04
CA VAL A 49 3.23 14.02 17.57
C VAL A 49 2.29 13.80 18.75
N ASN A 50 1.02 14.21 18.61
CA ASN A 50 0.00 14.06 19.65
C ASN A 50 -1.27 13.31 19.18
N ASP A 51 -1.38 13.02 17.88
CA ASP A 51 -2.41 12.15 17.31
C ASP A 51 -1.78 11.13 16.36
N ILE A 52 -2.13 9.85 16.56
CA ILE A 52 -1.62 8.71 15.81
C ILE A 52 -2.79 7.84 15.38
N SER A 53 -2.85 7.53 14.08
CA SER A 53 -3.87 6.62 13.54
C SER A 53 -3.33 5.78 12.39
N THR A 54 -3.98 4.66 12.12
CA THR A 54 -3.63 3.76 11.02
C THR A 54 -4.84 3.50 10.15
N GLU A 55 -4.63 3.50 8.84
CA GLU A 55 -5.61 3.20 7.81
C GLU A 55 -5.08 2.08 6.91
N ILE A 56 -5.96 1.17 6.50
CA ILE A 56 -5.67 0.19 5.46
C ILE A 56 -6.49 0.60 4.24
N ASP A 57 -5.82 1.09 3.20
CA ASP A 57 -6.46 1.45 1.93
C ASP A 57 -6.26 0.30 0.93
N ILE A 58 -7.37 -0.30 0.53
CA ILE A 58 -7.43 -1.36 -0.48
C ILE A 58 -8.17 -0.78 -1.69
N GLN A 59 -7.46 0.00 -2.51
CA GLN A 59 -8.04 0.58 -3.72
C GLN A 59 -8.46 -0.50 -4.72
N ASN A 60 -7.67 -1.56 -4.83
CA ASN A 60 -8.05 -2.76 -5.57
C ASN A 60 -7.43 -4.00 -4.91
N PRO A 61 -8.26 -4.94 -4.39
CA PRO A 61 -7.79 -6.09 -3.63
C PRO A 61 -6.82 -6.99 -4.40
N ASP A 62 -6.84 -6.95 -5.73
CA ASP A 62 -6.00 -7.79 -6.58
C ASP A 62 -4.67 -7.14 -7.00
N TYR A 63 -4.47 -5.84 -6.75
CA TYR A 63 -3.31 -5.10 -7.29
C TYR A 63 -2.48 -4.34 -6.26
N LEU A 64 -3.13 -3.65 -5.30
CA LEU A 64 -2.42 -2.73 -4.40
C LEU A 64 -3.07 -2.71 -3.02
N HIS A 65 -2.28 -3.08 -2.00
CA HIS A 65 -2.66 -2.94 -0.60
C HIS A 65 -1.75 -1.88 0.04
N GLN A 66 -2.34 -0.86 0.64
CA GLN A 66 -1.61 0.21 1.32
C GLN A 66 -1.91 0.21 2.81
N PHE A 67 -0.84 0.28 3.60
CA PHE A 67 -0.88 0.52 5.04
C PHE A 67 -0.41 1.94 5.28
N ILE A 68 -1.26 2.77 5.85
CA ILE A 68 -1.04 4.20 6.03
C ILE A 68 -1.04 4.49 7.51
N PHE A 69 0.10 4.93 8.04
CA PHE A 69 0.25 5.41 9.40
C PHE A 69 0.29 6.93 9.39
N HIS A 70 -0.51 7.55 10.24
CA HIS A 70 -0.62 8.98 10.39
C HIS A 70 0.01 9.40 11.70
N TYR A 71 0.88 10.40 11.62
CA TYR A 71 1.47 11.08 12.78
C TYR A 71 1.17 12.57 12.64
N TYR A 72 0.36 13.08 13.55
CA TYR A 72 -0.21 14.41 13.46
C TYR A 72 0.05 15.22 14.74
N ASN A 73 0.25 16.52 14.55
CA ASN A 73 0.21 17.51 15.62
C ASN A 73 -1.06 18.36 15.45
N GLU A 74 -2.00 18.24 16.39
CA GLU A 74 -3.25 19.00 16.36
C GLU A 74 -3.07 20.52 16.47
N GLU A 75 -2.00 20.99 17.13
CA GLU A 75 -1.73 22.41 17.37
C GLU A 75 -1.05 23.09 16.18
N THR A 76 0.01 22.47 15.64
CA THR A 76 0.79 22.99 14.51
C THR A 76 0.27 22.54 13.16
N THR A 77 -0.66 21.59 13.13
CA THR A 77 -1.24 20.95 11.94
C THR A 77 -0.24 20.18 11.06
N GLN A 78 0.98 19.96 11.56
CA GLN A 78 2.00 19.17 10.88
C GLN A 78 1.57 17.71 10.82
N LYS A 79 1.71 17.09 9.64
CA LYS A 79 1.34 15.70 9.41
C LYS A 79 2.41 14.97 8.62
N ILE A 80 2.78 13.79 9.12
CA ILE A 80 3.51 12.78 8.37
C ILE A 80 2.56 11.62 8.10
N LYS A 81 2.53 11.16 6.84
CA LYS A 81 2.00 9.85 6.47
C LYS A 81 3.17 8.91 6.18
N TYR A 82 3.26 7.80 6.89
CA TYR A 82 4.08 6.66 6.47
C TYR A 82 3.19 5.71 5.67
N ILE A 83 3.53 5.45 4.42
CA ILE A 83 2.71 4.64 3.54
C ILE A 83 3.56 3.48 3.04
N VAL A 84 3.11 2.25 3.30
CA VAL A 84 3.75 1.03 2.80
C VAL A 84 2.79 0.34 1.84
N SER A 85 3.26 0.17 0.61
CA SER A 85 2.48 -0.34 -0.52
C SER A 85 3.03 -1.70 -0.94
N LYS A 86 2.18 -2.72 -0.89
CA LYS A 86 2.45 -4.03 -1.47
C LYS A 86 1.74 -4.14 -2.81
N VAL A 87 2.52 -4.36 -3.85
CA VAL A 87 2.05 -4.64 -5.20
C VAL A 87 1.81 -6.15 -5.31
N LEU A 88 0.58 -6.56 -5.63
CA LEU A 88 0.22 -7.99 -5.73
C LEU A 88 0.22 -8.50 -7.17
N ASP A 89 -0.06 -7.60 -8.11
CA ASP A 89 0.11 -7.76 -9.55
C ASP A 89 0.66 -6.41 -10.05
N GLU A 90 1.57 -6.38 -11.03
CA GLU A 90 2.35 -5.17 -11.37
C GLU A 90 1.57 -4.16 -12.25
N PRO A 91 0.89 -3.11 -11.72
CA PRO A 91 0.65 -1.93 -12.52
C PRO A 91 1.98 -1.16 -12.63
N LYS A 92 2.26 -0.66 -13.83
CA LYS A 92 3.45 0.18 -14.13
C LYS A 92 3.57 1.42 -13.22
N ASP A 93 2.46 1.83 -12.62
CA ASP A 93 2.37 3.04 -11.80
C ASP A 93 2.92 2.85 -10.37
N ASN A 94 3.31 1.64 -9.98
CA ASN A 94 3.86 1.33 -8.66
C ASN A 94 5.40 1.27 -8.61
N GLU A 95 6.10 1.63 -9.68
CA GLU A 95 7.55 1.85 -9.61
C GLU A 95 7.87 3.20 -8.98
N VAL A 96 8.99 3.29 -8.24
CA VAL A 96 9.50 4.60 -7.82
C VAL A 96 9.93 5.37 -9.07
N SER A 97 9.08 6.30 -9.53
CA SER A 97 9.48 7.23 -10.59
C SER A 97 10.72 7.99 -10.14
N LYS A 98 11.79 7.92 -10.91
CA LYS A 98 13.05 8.63 -10.63
C LYS A 98 13.06 10.04 -11.22
N GLU A 99 12.08 10.35 -12.07
CA GLU A 99 12.04 11.61 -12.81
C GLU A 99 11.82 12.78 -11.85
N ASN A 100 12.65 13.82 -11.99
CA ASN A 100 12.60 15.05 -11.20
C ASN A 100 12.75 14.87 -9.68
N LYS A 101 13.27 13.72 -9.23
CA LYS A 101 13.55 13.45 -7.81
C LYS A 101 15.04 13.55 -7.50
N THR A 102 15.36 13.97 -6.28
CA THR A 102 16.74 13.98 -5.78
C THR A 102 17.02 12.67 -5.06
N GLU A 103 18.09 11.96 -5.44
CA GLU A 103 18.48 10.70 -4.79
C GLU A 103 19.28 10.94 -3.52
N TYR A 104 18.94 10.21 -2.46
CA TYR A 104 19.66 10.10 -1.19
C TYR A 104 20.00 8.63 -0.91
N LYS A 105 21.05 8.39 -0.13
CA LYS A 105 21.39 7.05 0.36
C LYS A 105 20.87 6.86 1.78
N LEU A 106 20.16 5.77 2.00
CA LEU A 106 19.76 5.31 3.32
C LEU A 106 20.91 4.58 4.02
N ALA A 107 20.79 4.39 5.33
CA ALA A 107 21.79 3.75 6.17
C ALA A 107 22.11 2.30 5.74
N ASN A 108 21.13 1.59 5.18
CA ASN A 108 21.30 0.24 4.62
C ASN A 108 21.89 0.25 3.19
N GLY A 109 22.25 1.41 2.64
CA GLY A 109 22.81 1.58 1.30
C GLY A 109 21.79 1.63 0.17
N LYS A 110 20.50 1.39 0.43
CA LYS A 110 19.44 1.54 -0.59
C LYS A 110 19.25 3.01 -0.96
N SER A 111 18.79 3.24 -2.18
CA SER A 111 18.43 4.56 -2.68
C SER A 111 17.05 4.97 -2.17
N ALA A 112 16.94 6.22 -1.78
CA ALA A 112 15.67 6.90 -1.53
C ALA A 112 15.56 8.13 -2.42
N TYR A 113 14.35 8.46 -2.84
CA TYR A 113 14.08 9.49 -3.83
C TYR A 113 13.17 10.55 -3.23
N TYR A 114 13.73 11.75 -3.08
CA TYR A 114 13.07 12.91 -2.49
C TYR A 114 12.42 13.78 -3.57
N GLU A 115 11.23 14.26 -3.27
CA GLU A 115 10.58 15.33 -4.02
C GLU A 115 9.92 16.34 -3.09
N GLU A 116 9.74 17.54 -3.60
CA GLU A 116 9.12 18.65 -2.89
C GLU A 116 8.27 19.45 -3.87
N ASN A 117 7.13 19.94 -3.39
CA ASN A 117 6.37 21.01 -4.00
C ASN A 117 6.09 22.09 -2.95
N THR A 118 5.29 23.09 -3.31
CA THR A 118 5.03 24.24 -2.43
C THR A 118 4.33 23.86 -1.12
N THR A 119 3.55 22.77 -1.10
CA THR A 119 2.69 22.39 0.03
C THR A 119 3.09 21.09 0.72
N SER A 120 4.05 20.35 0.18
CA SER A 120 4.43 19.03 0.69
C SER A 120 5.86 18.60 0.33
N GLN A 121 6.39 17.72 1.15
CA GLN A 121 7.65 17.01 0.92
C GLN A 121 7.40 15.51 0.97
N SER A 122 8.08 14.73 0.13
CA SER A 122 8.01 13.28 0.24
C SER A 122 9.33 12.60 -0.10
N ILE A 123 9.54 11.43 0.50
CA ILE A 123 10.68 10.57 0.23
C ILE A 123 10.19 9.14 0.03
N TRP A 124 10.68 8.50 -1.03
CA TRP A 124 10.24 7.18 -1.50
C TRP A 124 11.41 6.21 -1.57
N TRP A 125 11.21 4.97 -1.15
CA TRP A 125 12.24 3.93 -1.24
C TRP A 125 11.60 2.54 -1.28
N GLU A 126 12.40 1.53 -1.62
CA GLU A 126 12.02 0.14 -1.46
C GLU A 126 12.53 -0.37 -0.11
N ASN A 127 11.65 -0.80 0.79
CA ASN A 127 12.05 -1.29 2.11
C ASN A 127 12.74 -2.66 2.02
N GLU A 128 13.22 -3.20 3.15
CA GLU A 128 13.95 -4.48 3.18
C GLU A 128 13.14 -5.68 2.65
N ASN A 129 11.81 -5.57 2.62
CA ASN A 129 10.90 -6.62 2.21
C ASN A 129 10.40 -6.47 0.77
N GLY A 130 10.98 -5.52 0.01
CA GLY A 130 10.59 -5.25 -1.37
C GLY A 130 9.29 -4.47 -1.52
N PHE A 131 8.77 -3.88 -0.44
CA PHE A 131 7.59 -3.01 -0.51
C PHE A 131 8.00 -1.58 -0.84
N LEU A 132 7.15 -0.91 -1.61
CA LEU A 132 7.29 0.52 -1.85
C LEU A 132 6.86 1.27 -0.59
N ALA A 133 7.79 1.97 0.02
CA ALA A 133 7.57 2.76 1.22
C ALA A 133 7.78 4.25 0.91
N ARG A 134 6.96 5.09 1.54
CA ARG A 134 7.11 6.55 1.44
C ARG A 134 6.74 7.25 2.73
N PHE A 135 7.41 8.36 2.98
CA PHE A 135 6.93 9.39 3.88
C PHE A 135 6.39 10.56 3.07
N VAL A 136 5.22 11.06 3.46
CA VAL A 136 4.62 12.29 2.91
C VAL A 136 4.39 13.26 4.05
N TYR A 137 5.04 14.41 3.99
CA TYR A 137 4.93 15.49 4.96
C TYR A 137 4.16 16.67 4.36
N TYR A 138 3.25 17.25 5.15
CA TYR A 138 2.55 18.49 4.85
C TYR A 138 2.00 19.14 6.11
N THR A 139 1.57 20.39 6.00
CA THR A 139 0.84 21.13 7.06
C THR A 139 -0.57 21.48 6.59
N ASN A 140 -1.46 21.86 7.51
CA ASN A 140 -2.80 22.38 7.20
C ASN A 140 -3.57 21.54 6.15
N GLY A 141 -3.50 20.21 6.24
CA GLY A 141 -4.18 19.34 5.28
C GLY A 141 -3.68 19.45 3.82
N ASN A 142 -2.43 19.86 3.60
CA ASN A 142 -1.82 20.08 2.28
C ASN A 142 -2.49 21.24 1.49
N THR A 143 -3.01 22.24 2.19
CA THR A 143 -3.67 23.41 1.58
C THR A 143 -2.85 24.69 1.64
N SER A 144 -1.77 24.70 2.42
CA SER A 144 -0.91 25.85 2.67
C SER A 144 0.52 25.56 2.26
N GLU A 145 1.27 26.60 1.91
CA GLU A 145 2.71 26.47 1.69
C GLU A 145 3.42 26.09 2.99
N LEU A 146 4.51 25.32 2.88
CA LEU A 146 5.23 24.82 4.05
C LEU A 146 5.90 25.94 4.86
N GLY A 147 6.42 26.99 4.20
CA GLY A 147 7.06 28.13 4.84
C GLY A 147 8.10 27.73 5.89
N GLU A 148 7.95 28.25 7.11
CA GLU A 148 8.83 27.96 8.25
C GLU A 148 8.68 26.53 8.79
N PHE A 149 7.59 25.83 8.46
CA PHE A 149 7.39 24.43 8.84
C PHE A 149 8.01 23.44 7.85
N LYS A 150 8.72 23.91 6.82
CA LYS A 150 9.44 23.04 5.90
C LYS A 150 10.52 22.25 6.67
N LEU A 151 10.57 20.94 6.46
CA LEU A 151 11.58 20.07 7.05
C LEU A 151 12.89 20.13 6.27
N ASP A 152 14.02 19.91 6.96
CA ASP A 152 15.26 19.54 6.29
C ASP A 152 15.08 18.13 5.68
N VAL A 153 15.58 17.93 4.46
CA VAL A 153 15.52 16.62 3.81
C VAL A 153 16.19 15.52 4.66
N LYS A 154 17.18 15.87 5.49
CA LYS A 154 17.81 14.95 6.42
C LYS A 154 16.82 14.39 7.45
N GLU A 155 15.86 15.18 7.90
CA GLU A 155 14.84 14.71 8.85
C GLU A 155 13.95 13.63 8.21
N LEU A 156 13.61 13.80 6.92
CA LEU A 156 12.87 12.78 6.15
C LEU A 156 13.72 11.52 5.88
N VAL A 157 15.02 11.69 5.62
CA VAL A 157 15.96 10.57 5.48
C VAL A 157 16.14 9.83 6.81
N GLU A 158 16.18 10.54 7.93
CA GLU A 158 16.25 9.95 9.28
C GLU A 158 14.98 9.15 9.61
N LEU A 159 13.80 9.66 9.27
CA LEU A 159 12.55 8.90 9.37
C LEU A 159 12.62 7.61 8.53
N ALA A 160 13.06 7.70 7.27
CA ALA A 160 13.21 6.53 6.39
C ALA A 160 14.19 5.49 6.95
N ASN A 161 15.28 5.94 7.59
CA ASN A 161 16.27 5.06 8.21
C ASN A 161 15.75 4.32 9.45
N GLN A 162 14.81 4.89 10.20
CA GLN A 162 14.22 4.25 11.38
C GLN A 162 13.38 3.01 11.05
N VAL A 163 12.84 2.96 9.83
CA VAL A 163 11.88 1.93 9.39
C VAL A 163 12.43 0.99 8.32
N GLN A 164 13.76 0.98 8.12
CA GLN A 164 14.46 -0.10 7.41
C GLN A 164 14.54 -1.32 8.34
#